data_AF-A0A951SCC5-F1
#
_entry.id   AF-A0A951SCC5-F1
#
_cell.length_a   1.000
_cell.length_b   1.000
_cell.length_c   1.000
_cell.angle_alpha   90.00
_cell.angle_beta   90.00
_cell.angle_gamma   90.00
#
_symmetry.space_group_name_H-M   'P 1'
#
loop_
_entity.id
_entity.type
_entity.pdbx_description
1 polymer ?
#
loop_
_entity_poly.entity_id
_entity_poly.type
_entity_poly.pdbx_seq_one_letter_code
_entity_poly.pdbx_strand_id
1 'polypeptide(L)'
;METILILVPKTTNRLRYTFDLVLHRLLGLSYRFTTDVHSFIQTTGPGFVYGVKAVEGFPFFKATHLLFEREIVSQEIKPFDFGGVKVIFPVYDRSSLLPFDLFAASFFLVSRYEEYLPFSPDRYGRFEATSSCLHTMGMLQKPLVNIWSRHLARILQIHFAGLECRFPTYHFQPTYDIDAAWAYLHKGPFRSLGATFRDLLNHDFKEIRTRWRVLHKKQADPFDTFKLQLELQKKYRLRPIYFILFAEYGLNDKNTPVRNPHFRQLIKILADYAPVGIHPSFGSFLNKPKLRSEIHSLAAVLNREITKSRQHFLRLSLPATYHHLIDLDITDDYTMGYASQPGFRAGIATSFPFYDLDHDLPTNLEIHPITLMDGTLRDYLALDHEKALQTAFQLCREVKEVGGTFTTLWHNETLSNEKRWKGWVELYEEIIRFATETNVS
;
A
#
# COMPACT_ATOMS: atom_id res chain seq x y z
N MET A 1 3.94 31.48 -3.41
CA MET A 1 4.84 30.36 -3.76
C MET A 1 5.35 30.61 -5.14
N GLU A 2 6.66 30.62 -5.32
CA GLU A 2 7.26 30.75 -6.64
C GLU A 2 6.99 29.48 -7.45
N THR A 3 6.60 29.65 -8.72
CA THR A 3 6.37 28.53 -9.63
C THR A 3 7.66 28.23 -10.37
N ILE A 4 8.18 27.01 -10.21
CA ILE A 4 9.39 26.57 -10.88
C ILE A 4 9.10 26.38 -12.38
N LEU A 5 9.86 27.05 -13.25
CA LEU A 5 9.81 26.79 -14.69
C LEU A 5 10.77 25.65 -15.04
N ILE A 6 10.30 24.64 -15.76
CA ILE A 6 11.11 23.47 -16.09
C ILE A 6 11.18 23.33 -17.61
N LEU A 7 12.39 23.45 -18.16
CA LEU A 7 12.63 23.18 -19.57
C LEU A 7 12.72 21.68 -19.79
N VAL A 8 11.85 21.16 -20.67
CA VAL A 8 11.81 19.75 -21.04
C VAL A 8 11.81 19.59 -22.56
N PRO A 9 12.36 18.50 -23.13
CA PRO A 9 12.36 18.27 -24.58
C PRO A 9 10.94 18.14 -25.16
N LYS A 10 10.04 17.51 -24.42
CA LYS A 10 8.62 17.34 -24.73
C LYS A 10 7.84 17.02 -23.46
N THR A 11 6.55 17.32 -23.47
CA THR A 11 5.67 16.95 -22.36
C THR A 11 4.92 15.65 -22.68
N THR A 12 5.01 14.67 -21.78
CA THR A 12 4.31 13.37 -21.86
C THR A 12 3.49 13.12 -20.61
N ASN A 13 2.60 12.12 -20.63
CA ASN A 13 1.81 11.75 -19.46
C ASN A 13 2.69 11.21 -18.32
N ARG A 14 3.67 10.34 -18.64
CA ARG A 14 4.66 9.83 -17.68
C ARG A 14 5.39 10.98 -16.98
N LEU A 15 5.89 11.95 -17.77
CA LEU A 15 6.60 13.10 -17.24
C LEU A 15 5.71 13.96 -16.34
N ARG A 16 4.48 14.29 -16.77
CA ARG A 16 3.53 15.08 -15.95
C ARG A 16 3.23 14.39 -14.63
N TYR A 17 2.89 13.11 -14.68
CA TYR A 17 2.54 12.31 -13.51
C TYR A 17 3.71 12.24 -12.51
N THR A 18 4.93 11.96 -12.97
CA THR A 18 6.09 11.83 -12.09
C THR A 18 6.49 13.17 -11.46
N PHE A 19 6.47 14.26 -12.22
CA PHE A 19 6.79 15.58 -11.70
C PHE A 19 5.70 16.06 -10.73
N ASP A 20 4.44 15.73 -10.97
CA ASP A 20 3.37 16.00 -10.02
C ASP A 20 3.58 15.25 -8.70
N LEU A 21 3.87 13.95 -8.78
CA LEU A 21 4.18 13.16 -7.60
C LEU A 21 5.39 13.72 -6.83
N VAL A 22 6.50 13.98 -7.51
CA VAL A 22 7.74 14.39 -6.85
C VAL A 22 7.70 15.84 -6.40
N LEU A 23 7.43 16.79 -7.30
CA LEU A 23 7.51 18.22 -6.99
C LEU A 23 6.27 18.71 -6.25
N HIS A 24 5.07 18.35 -6.69
CA HIS A 24 3.86 18.85 -6.07
C HIS A 24 3.52 18.06 -4.79
N ARG A 25 3.38 16.74 -4.89
CA ARG A 25 2.87 15.93 -3.78
C ARG A 25 3.89 15.66 -2.67
N LEU A 26 5.16 15.41 -3.02
CA LEU A 26 6.21 15.11 -2.03
C LEU A 26 6.99 16.35 -1.56
N LEU A 27 7.09 17.39 -2.38
CA LEU A 27 7.84 18.61 -2.05
C LEU A 27 6.97 19.87 -1.86
N GLY A 28 5.68 19.81 -2.19
CA GLY A 28 4.77 20.96 -2.03
C GLY A 28 5.06 22.14 -2.96
N LEU A 29 5.75 21.88 -4.07
CA LEU A 29 6.20 22.90 -5.02
C LEU A 29 5.18 23.07 -6.16
N SER A 30 5.03 24.31 -6.62
CA SER A 30 4.31 24.61 -7.87
C SER A 30 5.29 24.64 -9.03
N TYR A 31 4.90 24.10 -10.18
CA TYR A 31 5.77 24.04 -11.35
C TYR A 31 4.99 24.21 -12.65
N ARG A 32 5.70 24.55 -13.72
CA ARG A 32 5.18 24.56 -15.09
C ARG A 32 6.26 24.12 -16.07
N PHE A 33 5.86 23.46 -17.15
CA PHE A 33 6.77 23.07 -18.22
C PHE A 33 6.87 24.12 -19.31
N THR A 34 8.03 24.19 -19.95
CA THR A 34 8.22 24.80 -21.26
C THR A 34 9.05 23.88 -22.14
N THR A 35 8.81 23.94 -23.45
CA THR A 35 9.68 23.35 -24.47
C THR A 35 10.45 24.41 -25.24
N ASP A 36 10.13 25.69 -25.02
CA ASP A 36 10.78 26.82 -25.66
C ASP A 36 11.99 27.28 -24.82
N VAL A 37 13.18 27.07 -25.39
CA VAL A 37 14.46 27.46 -24.81
C VAL A 37 14.55 28.98 -24.69
N HIS A 38 14.03 29.74 -25.66
CA HIS A 38 14.12 31.21 -25.66
C HIS A 38 13.30 31.82 -24.52
N SER A 39 12.06 31.36 -24.33
CA SER A 39 11.26 31.75 -23.16
C SER A 39 11.90 31.29 -21.83
N PHE A 40 12.54 30.11 -21.81
CA PHE A 40 13.17 29.59 -20.60
C PHE A 40 14.35 30.46 -20.13
N ILE A 41 15.29 30.80 -21.02
CA ILE A 41 16.49 31.58 -20.66
C ILE A 41 16.18 33.02 -20.20
N GLN A 42 14.99 33.55 -20.55
CA GLN A 42 14.52 34.87 -20.12
C GLN A 42 13.86 34.85 -18.73
N THR A 43 13.73 33.68 -18.10
CA THR A 43 13.05 33.56 -16.81
C THR A 43 13.93 34.10 -15.68
N THR A 44 13.34 34.96 -14.85
CA THR A 44 14.00 35.56 -13.68
C THR A 44 13.73 34.80 -12.37
N GLY A 45 12.81 33.85 -12.39
CA GLY A 45 12.44 33.01 -11.24
C GLY A 45 13.16 31.66 -11.22
N PRO A 46 12.84 30.79 -10.24
CA PRO A 46 13.45 29.47 -10.14
C PRO A 46 13.12 28.64 -11.38
N GLY A 47 14.15 28.00 -11.94
CA GLY A 47 13.97 27.11 -13.08
C GLY A 47 15.16 26.20 -13.32
N PHE A 48 14.88 25.01 -13.81
CA PHE A 48 15.90 24.01 -14.12
C PHE A 48 15.59 23.26 -15.41
N VAL A 49 16.60 22.61 -15.95
CA VAL A 49 16.50 21.83 -17.18
C VAL A 49 16.41 20.35 -16.83
N TYR A 50 15.40 19.66 -17.37
CA TYR A 50 15.32 18.20 -17.35
C TYR A 50 15.27 17.68 -18.78
N GLY A 51 16.35 17.06 -19.24
CA GLY A 51 16.45 16.65 -20.64
C GLY A 51 17.81 16.09 -21.04
N VAL A 52 18.12 16.14 -22.33
CA VAL A 52 19.35 15.53 -22.88
C VAL A 52 20.55 16.47 -22.91
N LYS A 53 20.36 17.79 -22.78
CA LYS A 53 21.43 18.79 -22.83
C LYS A 53 21.22 19.84 -21.74
N ALA A 54 22.31 20.26 -21.11
CA ALA A 54 22.32 21.37 -20.17
C ALA A 54 22.09 22.70 -20.90
N VAL A 55 21.58 23.69 -20.16
CA VAL A 55 21.57 25.10 -20.57
C VAL A 55 22.44 25.85 -19.58
N GLU A 56 23.36 26.65 -20.08
CA GLU A 56 24.31 27.40 -19.25
C GLU A 56 23.58 28.31 -18.26
N GLY A 57 24.06 28.36 -17.02
CA GLY A 57 23.47 29.18 -15.96
C GLY A 57 22.27 28.55 -15.23
N PHE A 58 21.78 27.38 -15.67
CA PHE A 58 20.64 26.72 -15.05
C PHE A 58 21.02 25.36 -14.44
N PRO A 59 20.44 24.98 -13.28
CA PRO A 59 20.50 23.63 -12.76
C PRO A 59 20.06 22.61 -13.81
N PHE A 60 20.77 21.50 -13.96
CA PHE A 60 20.50 20.49 -14.97
C PHE A 60 20.36 19.10 -14.36
N PHE A 61 19.33 18.38 -14.78
CA PHE A 61 19.11 16.98 -14.48
C PHE A 61 19.01 16.21 -15.80
N LYS A 62 19.97 15.32 -16.04
CA LYS A 62 19.99 14.51 -17.27
C LYS A 62 18.83 13.54 -17.25
N ALA A 63 18.08 13.50 -18.35
CA ALA A 63 16.98 12.57 -18.52
C ALA A 63 17.40 11.33 -19.30
N THR A 64 16.88 10.19 -18.87
CA THR A 64 16.84 8.93 -19.61
C THR A 64 15.57 8.88 -20.47
N HIS A 65 15.42 7.83 -21.28
CA HIS A 65 14.34 7.75 -22.26
C HIS A 65 12.97 7.35 -21.68
N LEU A 66 12.92 6.72 -20.50
CA LEU A 66 11.71 6.09 -19.95
C LEU A 66 10.47 7.00 -19.90
N LEU A 67 10.64 8.26 -19.45
CA LEU A 67 9.52 9.21 -19.37
C LEU A 67 9.06 9.72 -20.74
N PHE A 68 9.82 9.45 -21.79
CA PHE A 68 9.55 9.88 -23.16
C PHE A 68 9.13 8.73 -24.09
N GLU A 69 9.21 7.50 -23.60
CA GLU A 69 8.77 6.28 -24.28
C GLU A 69 7.24 6.15 -24.24
N ARG A 70 6.70 5.40 -25.21
CA ARG A 70 5.30 4.96 -25.22
C ARG A 70 5.16 3.47 -24.96
N GLU A 71 6.14 2.69 -25.44
CA GLU A 71 6.14 1.25 -25.30
C GLU A 71 6.48 0.84 -23.86
N ILE A 72 6.08 -0.39 -23.52
CA ILE A 72 6.45 -1.06 -22.28
C ILE A 72 7.49 -2.11 -22.65
N VAL A 73 8.76 -1.80 -22.39
CA VAL A 73 9.90 -2.65 -22.75
C VAL A 73 10.82 -2.81 -21.57
N SER A 74 11.52 -3.95 -21.52
CA SER A 74 12.44 -4.25 -20.43
C SER A 74 13.49 -3.14 -20.27
N GLN A 75 13.67 -2.67 -19.05
CA GLN A 75 14.63 -1.63 -18.69
C GLN A 75 15.86 -2.29 -18.04
N GLU A 76 17.05 -1.89 -18.45
CA GLU A 76 18.28 -2.41 -17.85
C GLU A 76 18.56 -1.72 -16.50
N ILE A 77 18.15 -2.37 -15.42
CA ILE A 77 18.30 -1.82 -14.07
C ILE A 77 19.72 -2.03 -13.56
N LYS A 78 20.52 -0.96 -13.58
CA LYS A 78 21.89 -0.90 -13.06
C LYS A 78 21.93 -0.14 -11.72
N PRO A 79 21.82 -0.82 -10.58
CA PRO A 79 21.83 -0.15 -9.28
C PRO A 79 23.24 0.27 -8.86
N PHE A 80 23.35 1.43 -8.21
CA PHE A 80 24.59 1.88 -7.57
C PHE A 80 24.29 2.68 -6.30
N ASP A 81 25.30 2.90 -5.45
CA ASP A 81 25.16 3.62 -4.19
C ASP A 81 25.22 5.13 -4.40
N PHE A 82 24.26 5.85 -3.82
CA PHE A 82 24.24 7.31 -3.78
C PHE A 82 23.54 7.78 -2.50
N GLY A 83 24.23 8.61 -1.71
CA GLY A 83 23.63 9.21 -0.50
C GLY A 83 23.20 8.20 0.57
N GLY A 84 23.85 7.03 0.65
CA GLY A 84 23.55 5.98 1.63
C GLY A 84 22.37 5.06 1.25
N VAL A 85 21.83 5.20 0.03
CA VAL A 85 20.81 4.31 -0.54
C VAL A 85 21.20 3.85 -1.93
N LYS A 86 20.51 2.85 -2.47
CA LYS A 86 20.63 2.49 -3.89
C LYS A 86 19.80 3.42 -4.76
N VAL A 87 20.31 3.69 -5.95
CA VAL A 87 19.64 4.42 -7.03
C VAL A 87 19.72 3.61 -8.33
N ILE A 88 18.78 3.85 -9.24
CA ILE A 88 18.67 3.20 -10.55
C ILE A 88 18.58 4.27 -11.65
N PHE A 89 18.70 3.88 -12.92
CA PHE A 89 18.79 4.79 -14.08
C PHE A 89 20.02 5.73 -14.02
N PRO A 90 21.25 5.19 -14.04
CA PRO A 90 22.46 6.01 -14.00
C PRO A 90 22.54 6.94 -15.22
N VAL A 91 23.08 8.14 -15.00
CA VAL A 91 23.37 9.11 -16.06
C VAL A 91 24.84 9.49 -16.04
N TYR A 92 25.46 9.52 -17.21
CA TYR A 92 26.88 9.79 -17.39
C TYR A 92 27.11 11.16 -18.01
N ASP A 93 26.69 12.21 -17.29
CA ASP A 93 26.81 13.59 -17.73
C ASP A 93 27.29 14.46 -16.55
N ARG A 94 28.50 15.02 -16.68
CA ARG A 94 29.14 15.81 -15.61
C ARG A 94 28.42 17.11 -15.30
N SER A 95 27.59 17.60 -16.23
CA SER A 95 26.76 18.79 -16.00
C SER A 95 25.49 18.48 -15.22
N SER A 96 25.11 17.20 -15.09
CA SER A 96 23.93 16.78 -14.32
C SER A 96 24.20 16.88 -12.82
N LEU A 97 23.28 17.48 -12.08
CA LEU A 97 23.38 17.62 -10.62
C LEU A 97 23.15 16.32 -9.85
N LEU A 98 22.55 15.32 -10.52
CA LEU A 98 22.41 13.97 -9.99
C LEU A 98 23.07 12.96 -10.94
N PRO A 99 23.71 11.91 -10.39
CA PRO A 99 24.32 10.84 -11.19
C PRO A 99 23.30 9.79 -11.67
N PHE A 100 22.01 10.02 -11.44
CA PHE A 100 20.92 9.20 -11.94
C PHE A 100 19.70 10.05 -12.31
N ASP A 101 18.82 9.51 -13.14
CA ASP A 101 17.55 10.12 -13.46
C ASP A 101 16.52 9.78 -12.38
N LEU A 102 16.41 10.68 -11.41
CA LEU A 102 15.48 10.55 -10.28
C LEU A 102 14.02 10.42 -10.72
N PHE A 103 13.62 11.13 -11.77
CA PHE A 103 12.23 11.12 -12.21
C PHE A 103 11.91 9.79 -12.90
N ALA A 104 12.76 9.31 -13.82
CA ALA A 104 12.59 7.98 -14.41
C ALA A 104 12.62 6.87 -13.35
N ALA A 105 13.58 6.92 -12.42
CA ALA A 105 13.68 5.97 -11.33
C ALA A 105 12.40 5.94 -10.46
N SER A 106 11.88 7.12 -10.12
CA SER A 106 10.65 7.24 -9.33
C SER A 106 9.45 6.67 -10.08
N PHE A 107 9.30 7.03 -11.37
CA PHE A 107 8.23 6.53 -12.23
C PHE A 107 8.24 5.01 -12.33
N PHE A 108 9.41 4.42 -12.58
CA PHE A 108 9.58 2.97 -12.71
C PHE A 108 9.05 2.22 -11.48
N LEU A 109 9.37 2.71 -10.28
CA LEU A 109 8.92 2.10 -9.03
C LEU A 109 7.41 2.29 -8.79
N VAL A 110 6.88 3.50 -8.92
CA VAL A 110 5.49 3.78 -8.54
C VAL A 110 4.46 3.31 -9.58
N SER A 111 4.84 3.27 -10.86
CA SER A 111 4.00 2.67 -11.91
C SER A 111 3.97 1.13 -11.83
N ARG A 112 4.81 0.55 -10.96
CA ARG A 112 5.05 -0.90 -10.88
C ARG A 112 5.41 -1.47 -12.26
N TYR A 113 6.27 -0.76 -12.99
CA TYR A 113 6.62 -1.07 -14.38
C TYR A 113 7.01 -2.53 -14.60
N GLU A 114 7.72 -3.13 -13.64
CA GLU A 114 8.12 -4.55 -13.64
C GLU A 114 6.94 -5.53 -13.78
N GLU A 115 5.76 -5.17 -13.28
CA GLU A 115 4.59 -6.04 -13.26
C GLU A 115 3.82 -6.03 -14.60
N TYR A 116 4.16 -5.11 -15.50
CA TYR A 116 3.67 -5.10 -16.89
C TYR A 116 4.58 -5.89 -17.83
N LEU A 117 5.77 -6.29 -17.35
CA LEU A 117 6.68 -7.16 -18.08
C LEU A 117 6.42 -8.63 -17.70
N PRO A 118 6.86 -9.61 -18.51
CA PRO A 118 6.74 -11.01 -18.15
C PRO A 118 7.45 -11.31 -16.82
N PHE A 119 6.74 -11.93 -15.88
CA PHE A 119 7.28 -12.38 -14.59
C PHE A 119 6.73 -13.76 -14.21
N SER A 120 7.41 -14.42 -13.28
CA SER A 120 6.95 -15.67 -12.68
C SER A 120 6.08 -15.36 -11.45
N PRO A 121 4.76 -15.58 -11.49
CA PRO A 121 3.91 -15.34 -10.34
C PRO A 121 4.08 -16.42 -9.27
N ASP A 122 3.71 -16.09 -8.04
CA ASP A 122 3.55 -17.11 -6.99
C ASP A 122 2.34 -18.03 -7.25
N ARG A 123 2.13 -19.00 -6.35
CA ARG A 123 1.01 -19.97 -6.42
C ARG A 123 -0.39 -19.34 -6.45
N TYR A 124 -0.52 -18.06 -6.12
CA TYR A 124 -1.78 -17.31 -6.12
C TYR A 124 -1.88 -16.31 -7.28
N GLY A 125 -0.89 -16.28 -8.18
CA GLY A 125 -0.87 -15.35 -9.31
C GLY A 125 -0.33 -13.96 -8.95
N ARG A 126 0.40 -13.80 -7.83
CA ARG A 126 0.88 -12.51 -7.34
C ARG A 126 2.32 -12.28 -7.77
N PHE A 127 2.68 -11.01 -7.96
CA PHE A 127 4.08 -10.61 -8.16
C PHE A 127 4.87 -10.79 -6.85
N GLU A 128 5.97 -11.55 -6.90
CA GLU A 128 6.77 -11.86 -5.73
C GLU A 128 7.81 -10.77 -5.42
N ALA A 129 8.07 -10.56 -4.13
CA ALA A 129 9.10 -9.61 -3.70
C ALA A 129 10.46 -9.94 -4.31
N THR A 130 10.83 -11.22 -4.35
CA THR A 130 12.09 -11.74 -4.91
C THR A 130 12.30 -11.43 -6.38
N SER A 131 11.22 -11.18 -7.14
CA SER A 131 11.26 -10.78 -8.55
C SER A 131 11.48 -9.27 -8.74
N SER A 132 11.36 -8.47 -7.68
CA SER A 132 11.49 -7.01 -7.76
C SER A 132 12.94 -6.54 -7.73
N CYS A 133 13.22 -5.44 -8.44
CA CYS A 133 14.51 -4.77 -8.35
C CYS A 133 14.79 -4.28 -6.92
N LEU A 134 13.77 -3.89 -6.16
CA LEU A 134 13.90 -3.45 -4.78
C LEU A 134 14.44 -4.56 -3.87
N HIS A 135 14.02 -5.81 -4.09
CA HIS A 135 14.58 -6.96 -3.38
C HIS A 135 16.02 -7.25 -3.80
N THR A 136 16.31 -7.27 -5.10
CA THR A 136 17.69 -7.50 -5.61
C THR A 136 18.66 -6.43 -5.09
N MET A 137 18.19 -5.20 -4.88
CA MET A 137 18.96 -4.11 -4.29
C MET A 137 19.06 -4.15 -2.75
N GLY A 138 18.31 -5.02 -2.07
CA GLY A 138 18.20 -5.01 -0.61
C GLY A 138 17.50 -3.78 -0.03
N MET A 139 16.59 -3.15 -0.80
CA MET A 139 15.96 -1.86 -0.48
C MET A 139 14.45 -1.95 -0.22
N LEU A 140 13.90 -3.15 -0.03
CA LEU A 140 12.47 -3.32 0.25
C LEU A 140 12.01 -2.50 1.46
N GLN A 141 12.85 -2.34 2.47
CA GLN A 141 12.52 -1.62 3.70
C GLN A 141 12.80 -0.10 3.61
N LYS A 142 13.13 0.44 2.43
CA LYS A 142 13.39 1.87 2.23
C LYS A 142 12.33 2.51 1.31
N PRO A 143 11.70 3.63 1.70
CA PRO A 143 10.81 4.38 0.81
C PRO A 143 11.64 5.27 -0.14
N LEU A 144 12.35 4.63 -1.07
CA LEU A 144 13.34 5.25 -1.95
C LEU A 144 12.82 6.50 -2.68
N VAL A 145 11.59 6.50 -3.18
CA VAL A 145 11.01 7.64 -3.90
C VAL A 145 10.91 8.88 -2.99
N ASN A 146 10.52 8.69 -1.73
CA ASN A 146 10.50 9.76 -0.74
C ASN A 146 11.92 10.23 -0.36
N ILE A 147 12.88 9.30 -0.27
CA ILE A 147 14.28 9.63 0.05
C ILE A 147 14.91 10.43 -1.10
N TRP A 148 14.72 9.99 -2.34
CA TRP A 148 15.22 10.66 -3.53
C TRP A 148 14.60 12.05 -3.69
N SER A 149 13.29 12.22 -3.46
CA SER A 149 12.66 13.55 -3.52
C SER A 149 13.27 14.52 -2.52
N ARG A 150 13.67 14.06 -1.32
CA ARG A 150 14.39 14.89 -0.34
C ARG A 150 15.81 15.25 -0.76
N HIS A 151 16.51 14.36 -1.47
CA HIS A 151 17.78 14.72 -2.09
C HIS A 151 17.59 15.82 -3.14
N LEU A 152 16.56 15.72 -3.97
CA LEU A 152 16.19 16.76 -4.93
C LEU A 152 15.88 18.09 -4.22
N ALA A 153 15.06 18.06 -3.16
CA ALA A 153 14.72 19.26 -2.39
C ALA A 153 15.96 20.01 -1.90
N ARG A 154 16.93 19.30 -1.32
CA ARG A 154 18.19 19.89 -0.84
C ARG A 154 18.96 20.56 -1.98
N ILE A 155 19.05 19.91 -3.13
CA ILE A 155 19.72 20.47 -4.32
C ILE A 155 19.00 21.73 -4.78
N LEU A 156 17.68 21.69 -4.92
CA LEU A 156 16.90 22.85 -5.36
C LEU A 156 17.00 24.01 -4.38
N GLN A 157 17.00 23.76 -3.07
CA GLN A 157 17.15 24.79 -2.04
C GLN A 157 18.54 25.44 -2.02
N ILE A 158 19.59 24.72 -2.44
CA ILE A 158 20.93 25.29 -2.63
C ILE A 158 20.93 26.27 -3.83
N HIS A 159 20.24 25.93 -4.91
CA HIS A 159 20.22 26.74 -6.14
C HIS A 159 19.21 27.89 -6.11
N PHE A 160 18.11 27.75 -5.37
CA PHE A 160 17.03 28.72 -5.32
C PHE A 160 16.84 29.19 -3.88
N ALA A 161 17.54 30.28 -3.54
CA ALA A 161 17.45 30.88 -2.21
C ALA A 161 16.00 31.27 -1.89
N GLY A 162 15.48 30.83 -0.76
CA GLY A 162 14.10 31.07 -0.35
C GLY A 162 13.07 30.06 -0.86
N LEU A 163 13.47 29.01 -1.59
CA LEU A 163 12.56 27.94 -2.00
C LEU A 163 12.06 27.13 -0.79
N GLU A 164 10.80 27.33 -0.45
CA GLU A 164 10.13 26.57 0.61
C GLU A 164 9.55 25.25 0.08
N CYS A 165 10.05 24.13 0.60
CA CYS A 165 9.46 22.81 0.38
C CYS A 165 8.50 22.48 1.54
N ARG A 166 7.34 21.89 1.21
CA ARG A 166 6.39 21.36 2.20
C ARG A 166 6.33 19.85 2.05
N PHE A 167 6.97 19.16 3.00
CA PHE A 167 6.98 17.70 3.04
C PHE A 167 5.68 17.16 3.63
N PRO A 168 5.23 15.97 3.22
CA PRO A 168 4.11 15.32 3.87
C PRO A 168 4.46 14.98 5.33
N THR A 169 3.44 14.89 6.18
CA THR A 169 3.60 14.59 7.61
C THR A 169 3.36 13.11 7.88
N TYR A 170 3.99 12.60 8.93
CA TYR A 170 3.79 11.22 9.36
C TYR A 170 2.34 10.95 9.77
N HIS A 171 1.80 9.81 9.34
CA HIS A 171 0.51 9.28 9.76
C HIS A 171 0.62 7.79 10.06
N PHE A 172 -0.14 7.30 11.04
CA PHE A 172 -0.32 5.88 11.30
C PHE A 172 -1.71 5.43 10.87
N GLN A 173 -1.78 4.43 9.97
CA GLN A 173 -3.03 3.90 9.43
C GLN A 173 -3.12 2.39 9.72
N PRO A 174 -3.64 1.98 10.88
CA PRO A 174 -4.00 0.59 11.08
C PRO A 174 -5.18 0.22 10.18
N THR A 175 -5.19 -1.01 9.69
CA THR A 175 -6.28 -1.54 8.88
C THR A 175 -6.57 -2.98 9.28
N TYR A 176 -7.84 -3.37 9.19
CA TYR A 176 -8.29 -4.69 9.62
C TYR A 176 -9.01 -5.43 8.50
N ASP A 177 -8.53 -6.63 8.17
CA ASP A 177 -9.18 -7.53 7.23
C ASP A 177 -10.05 -8.51 8.01
N ILE A 178 -11.35 -8.50 7.73
CA ILE A 178 -12.35 -9.34 8.40
C ILE A 178 -12.73 -10.50 7.47
N ASP A 179 -11.85 -11.49 7.40
CA ASP A 179 -12.07 -12.72 6.63
C ASP A 179 -13.15 -13.58 7.26
N ALA A 180 -13.13 -13.67 8.59
CA ALA A 180 -14.12 -14.38 9.38
C ALA A 180 -14.37 -13.63 10.69
N ALA A 181 -15.55 -13.04 10.82
CA ALA A 181 -15.94 -12.32 12.05
C ALA A 181 -15.99 -13.24 13.28
N TRP A 182 -16.25 -14.54 13.10
CA TRP A 182 -16.33 -15.53 14.17
C TRP A 182 -15.65 -16.84 13.77
N ALA A 183 -15.07 -17.54 14.74
CA ALA A 183 -14.52 -18.87 14.55
C ALA A 183 -15.64 -19.92 14.53
N TYR A 184 -16.66 -19.78 15.38
CA TYR A 184 -17.73 -20.76 15.55
C TYR A 184 -19.14 -20.15 15.46
N LEU A 185 -19.36 -18.98 16.08
CA LEU A 185 -20.67 -18.35 16.10
C LEU A 185 -21.15 -18.00 14.68
N HIS A 186 -22.47 -17.99 14.50
CA HIS A 186 -23.13 -17.47 13.30
C HIS A 186 -22.79 -18.16 11.95
N LYS A 187 -22.09 -19.30 11.96
CA LYS A 187 -21.74 -20.10 10.75
C LYS A 187 -22.85 -21.04 10.25
N GLY A 188 -23.91 -21.23 11.04
CA GLY A 188 -25.04 -22.11 10.73
C GLY A 188 -24.82 -23.58 11.15
N PRO A 189 -25.92 -24.34 11.37
CA PRO A 189 -25.88 -25.65 12.01
C PRO A 189 -25.13 -26.70 11.17
N PHE A 190 -25.35 -26.73 9.85
CA PHE A 190 -24.70 -27.69 8.96
C PHE A 190 -23.17 -27.56 8.95
N ARG A 191 -22.64 -26.33 8.97
CA ARG A 191 -21.19 -26.09 9.05
C ARG A 191 -20.62 -26.55 10.38
N SER A 192 -21.32 -26.26 11.48
CA SER A 192 -20.89 -26.67 12.82
C SER A 192 -20.87 -28.19 12.99
N LEU A 193 -21.88 -28.89 12.47
CA LEU A 193 -21.95 -30.36 12.48
C LEU A 193 -20.87 -30.99 11.59
N GLY A 194 -20.71 -30.51 10.35
CA GLY A 194 -19.66 -30.99 9.45
C GLY A 194 -18.24 -30.73 9.98
N ALA A 195 -18.02 -29.58 10.64
CA ALA A 195 -16.74 -29.30 11.31
C ALA A 195 -16.52 -30.24 12.51
N THR A 196 -17.55 -30.54 13.29
CA THR A 196 -17.47 -31.49 14.41
C THR A 196 -17.14 -32.91 13.92
N PHE A 197 -17.78 -33.37 12.83
CA PHE A 197 -17.47 -34.67 12.24
C PHE A 197 -16.03 -34.73 11.73
N ARG A 198 -15.56 -33.68 11.04
CA ARG A 198 -14.17 -33.57 10.59
C ARG A 198 -13.17 -33.63 11.75
N ASP A 199 -13.44 -32.90 12.82
CA ASP A 199 -12.55 -32.88 13.98
C ASP A 199 -12.58 -34.21 14.73
N LEU A 200 -13.73 -34.92 14.72
CA LEU A 200 -13.82 -36.26 15.27
C LEU A 200 -12.96 -37.24 14.48
N LEU A 201 -12.97 -37.17 13.14
CA LEU A 201 -12.08 -37.96 12.28
C LEU A 201 -10.59 -37.62 12.50
N ASN A 202 -10.28 -36.36 12.80
CA ASN A 202 -8.92 -35.90 13.09
C ASN A 202 -8.50 -36.05 14.57
N HIS A 203 -9.36 -36.63 15.41
CA HIS A 203 -9.17 -36.79 16.86
C HIS A 203 -8.92 -35.46 17.62
N ASP A 204 -9.40 -34.32 17.11
CA ASP A 204 -9.28 -33.00 17.74
C ASP A 204 -10.44 -32.73 18.71
N PHE A 205 -10.48 -33.51 19.80
CA PHE A 205 -11.50 -33.38 20.84
C PHE A 205 -11.47 -32.00 21.53
N LYS A 206 -10.32 -31.32 21.52
CA LYS A 206 -10.18 -29.99 22.07
C LYS A 206 -10.98 -28.98 21.25
N GLU A 207 -10.85 -29.00 19.92
CA GLU A 207 -11.60 -28.14 19.02
C GLU A 207 -13.11 -28.39 19.09
N ILE A 208 -13.53 -29.66 19.16
CA ILE A 208 -14.93 -30.03 19.38
C ILE A 208 -15.46 -29.40 20.68
N ARG A 209 -14.73 -29.57 21.79
CA ARG A 209 -15.14 -29.02 23.08
C ARG A 209 -15.24 -27.50 23.03
N THR A 210 -14.25 -26.82 22.46
CA THR A 210 -14.25 -25.35 22.32
C THR A 210 -15.45 -24.89 21.51
N ARG A 211 -15.69 -25.48 20.34
CA ARG A 211 -16.84 -25.15 19.48
C ARG A 211 -18.16 -25.20 20.26
N TRP A 212 -18.43 -26.30 20.95
CA TRP A 212 -19.68 -26.45 21.68
C TRP A 212 -19.78 -25.58 22.93
N ARG A 213 -18.66 -25.22 23.58
CA ARG A 213 -18.68 -24.22 24.67
C ARG A 213 -19.03 -22.84 24.13
N VAL A 214 -18.45 -22.45 23.00
CA VAL A 214 -18.75 -21.15 22.36
C VAL A 214 -20.20 -21.10 21.87
N LEU A 215 -20.67 -22.13 21.16
CA LEU A 215 -22.06 -22.19 20.67
C LEU A 215 -23.10 -22.13 21.81
N HIS A 216 -22.78 -22.71 22.98
CA HIS A 216 -23.62 -22.62 24.19
C HIS A 216 -23.32 -21.39 25.06
N LYS A 217 -22.54 -20.41 24.57
CA LYS A 217 -22.18 -19.18 25.28
C LYS A 217 -21.47 -19.40 26.63
N LYS A 218 -20.82 -20.56 26.82
CA LYS A 218 -20.00 -20.88 28.00
C LYS A 218 -18.54 -20.42 27.85
N GLN A 219 -18.21 -19.84 26.69
CA GLN A 219 -16.91 -19.29 26.33
C GLN A 219 -17.13 -18.24 25.23
N ALA A 220 -16.32 -17.17 25.21
CA ALA A 220 -16.34 -16.19 24.13
C ALA A 220 -15.80 -16.80 22.81
N ASP A 221 -16.30 -16.32 21.67
CA ASP A 221 -15.74 -16.72 20.38
C ASP A 221 -14.36 -16.06 20.21
N PRO A 222 -13.30 -16.82 19.88
CA PRO A 222 -11.95 -16.27 19.84
C PRO A 222 -11.76 -15.20 18.76
N PHE A 223 -12.57 -15.20 17.69
CA PHE A 223 -12.42 -14.19 16.62
C PHE A 223 -13.25 -12.92 16.89
N ASP A 224 -14.11 -12.93 17.92
CA ASP A 224 -14.91 -11.78 18.33
C ASP A 224 -14.06 -10.81 19.17
N THR A 225 -13.11 -10.15 18.50
CA THR A 225 -12.12 -9.26 19.11
C THR A 225 -12.48 -7.78 18.93
N PHE A 226 -13.66 -7.48 18.38
CA PHE A 226 -14.07 -6.13 17.99
C PHE A 226 -14.16 -5.18 19.18
N LYS A 227 -14.55 -5.67 20.36
CA LYS A 227 -14.53 -4.87 21.60
C LYS A 227 -13.12 -4.38 21.92
N LEU A 228 -12.13 -5.28 21.90
CA LEU A 228 -10.72 -4.93 22.12
C LEU A 228 -10.23 -3.92 21.08
N GLN A 229 -10.59 -4.11 19.81
CA GLN A 229 -10.21 -3.18 18.75
C GLN A 229 -10.78 -1.77 19.00
N LEU A 230 -12.06 -1.65 19.38
CA LEU A 230 -12.68 -0.37 19.71
C LEU A 230 -12.04 0.28 20.97
N GLU A 231 -11.67 -0.52 21.96
CA GLU A 231 -10.94 -0.05 23.15
C GLU A 231 -9.56 0.50 22.79
N LEU A 232 -8.80 -0.21 21.94
CA LEU A 232 -7.50 0.25 21.44
C LEU A 232 -7.64 1.51 20.58
N GLN A 233 -8.67 1.58 19.72
CA GLN A 233 -8.98 2.78 18.94
C GLN A 233 -9.19 3.99 19.84
N LYS A 234 -10.00 3.85 20.90
CA LYS A 234 -10.24 4.92 21.87
C LYS A 234 -8.97 5.28 22.64
N LYS A 235 -8.22 4.29 23.11
CA LYS A 235 -7.00 4.47 23.91
C LYS A 235 -5.92 5.23 23.15
N TYR A 236 -5.67 4.86 21.90
CA TYR A 236 -4.57 5.40 21.08
C TYR A 236 -5.05 6.39 20.00
N ARG A 237 -6.34 6.78 20.03
CA ARG A 237 -6.97 7.67 19.04
C ARG A 237 -6.78 7.22 17.59
N LEU A 238 -6.85 5.91 17.36
CA LEU A 238 -6.66 5.31 16.05
C LEU A 238 -7.84 5.66 15.13
N ARG A 239 -7.56 5.71 13.83
CA ARG A 239 -8.57 5.87 12.77
C ARG A 239 -8.46 4.72 11.78
N PRO A 240 -8.82 3.48 12.17
CA PRO A 240 -8.60 2.33 11.32
C PRO A 240 -9.54 2.31 10.11
N ILE A 241 -9.25 1.43 9.16
CA ILE A 241 -10.16 1.07 8.07
C ILE A 241 -10.43 -0.43 8.17
N TYR A 242 -11.70 -0.81 8.07
CA TYR A 242 -12.13 -2.21 8.06
C TYR A 242 -12.42 -2.67 6.64
N PHE A 243 -11.76 -3.73 6.18
CA PHE A 243 -12.07 -4.39 4.91
C PHE A 243 -12.85 -5.67 5.19
N ILE A 244 -14.09 -5.73 4.68
CA ILE A 244 -15.01 -6.82 5.01
C ILE A 244 -15.06 -7.82 3.86
N LEU A 245 -14.75 -9.10 4.14
CA LEU A 245 -14.96 -10.18 3.19
C LEU A 245 -16.46 -10.46 3.07
N PHE A 246 -17.11 -9.69 2.19
CA PHE A 246 -18.57 -9.71 2.00
C PHE A 246 -18.95 -10.49 0.74
N ALA A 247 -18.53 -11.75 0.72
CA ALA A 247 -18.70 -12.64 -0.42
C ALA A 247 -19.49 -13.91 -0.09
N GLU A 248 -19.87 -14.66 -1.12
CA GLU A 248 -20.38 -16.01 -0.94
C GLU A 248 -19.27 -16.97 -0.51
N TYR A 249 -19.65 -18.02 0.22
CA TYR A 249 -18.70 -19.01 0.71
C TYR A 249 -18.07 -19.79 -0.44
N GLY A 250 -16.75 -19.90 -0.40
CA GLY A 250 -15.96 -20.61 -1.40
C GLY A 250 -14.79 -21.38 -0.78
N LEU A 251 -13.95 -21.94 -1.65
CA LEU A 251 -12.76 -22.69 -1.23
C LEU A 251 -11.81 -21.83 -0.38
N ASN A 252 -11.56 -20.59 -0.84
CA ASN A 252 -10.67 -19.64 -0.21
C ASN A 252 -11.42 -18.60 0.64
N ASP A 253 -12.73 -18.44 0.44
CA ASP A 253 -13.55 -17.43 1.11
C ASP A 253 -14.45 -18.09 2.16
N LYS A 254 -14.00 -18.13 3.43
CA LYS A 254 -14.66 -18.87 4.52
C LYS A 254 -15.46 -17.99 5.48
N ASN A 255 -15.91 -16.84 4.99
CA ASN A 255 -16.59 -15.81 5.74
C ASN A 255 -17.97 -16.22 6.29
N THR A 256 -18.49 -15.37 7.17
CA THR A 256 -19.87 -15.46 7.66
C THR A 256 -20.84 -15.15 6.51
N PRO A 257 -21.94 -15.91 6.34
CA PRO A 257 -22.88 -15.66 5.25
C PRO A 257 -23.40 -14.21 5.21
N VAL A 258 -23.42 -13.60 4.02
CA VAL A 258 -23.79 -12.18 3.80
C VAL A 258 -25.23 -11.82 4.23
N ARG A 259 -26.12 -12.82 4.29
CA ARG A 259 -27.50 -12.68 4.75
C ARG A 259 -27.65 -12.84 6.27
N ASN A 260 -26.58 -13.17 6.99
CA ASN A 260 -26.64 -13.36 8.43
C ASN A 260 -26.93 -12.02 9.14
N PRO A 261 -28.01 -11.92 9.95
CA PRO A 261 -28.39 -10.65 10.58
C PRO A 261 -27.34 -10.14 11.57
N HIS A 262 -26.65 -11.02 12.30
CA HIS A 262 -25.59 -10.63 13.23
C HIS A 262 -24.37 -10.08 12.48
N PHE A 263 -24.00 -10.67 11.34
CA PHE A 263 -22.89 -10.15 10.55
C PHE A 263 -23.22 -8.76 9.99
N ARG A 264 -24.41 -8.58 9.44
CA ARG A 264 -24.88 -7.27 8.95
C ARG A 264 -24.92 -6.23 10.07
N GLN A 265 -25.35 -6.62 11.27
CA GLN A 265 -25.34 -5.73 12.43
C GLN A 265 -23.91 -5.37 12.86
N LEU A 266 -22.99 -6.32 12.89
CA LEU A 266 -21.58 -6.07 13.20
C LEU A 266 -20.98 -5.07 12.21
N ILE A 267 -21.18 -5.26 10.89
CA ILE A 267 -20.67 -4.34 9.86
C ILE A 267 -21.19 -2.93 10.09
N LYS A 268 -22.48 -2.76 10.42
CA LYS A 268 -23.07 -1.46 10.75
C LYS A 268 -22.39 -0.83 11.98
N ILE A 269 -22.20 -1.59 13.04
CA ILE A 269 -21.50 -1.12 14.25
C ILE A 269 -20.08 -0.66 13.90
N LEU A 270 -19.32 -1.45 13.14
CA LEU A 270 -17.97 -1.05 12.73
C LEU A 270 -18.00 0.25 11.90
N ALA A 271 -18.99 0.39 11.02
CA ALA A 271 -19.18 1.55 10.16
C ALA A 271 -19.63 2.82 10.91
N ASP A 272 -20.02 2.71 12.18
CA ASP A 272 -20.29 3.86 13.07
C ASP A 272 -19.00 4.45 13.67
N TYR A 273 -17.93 3.65 13.76
CA TYR A 273 -16.66 4.06 14.38
C TYR A 273 -15.51 4.23 13.39
N ALA A 274 -15.57 3.60 12.22
CA ALA A 274 -14.49 3.61 11.24
C ALA A 274 -15.00 3.43 9.79
N PRO A 275 -14.25 3.91 8.77
CA PRO A 275 -14.53 3.59 7.38
C PRO A 275 -14.53 2.07 7.13
N VAL A 276 -15.48 1.64 6.29
CA VAL A 276 -15.59 0.25 5.83
C VAL A 276 -15.36 0.21 4.32
N GLY A 277 -14.42 -0.64 3.90
CA GLY A 277 -14.15 -0.99 2.50
C GLY A 277 -14.53 -2.43 2.19
N ILE A 278 -14.57 -2.75 0.90
CA ILE A 278 -14.75 -4.12 0.43
C ILE A 278 -13.43 -4.90 0.55
N HIS A 279 -13.51 -6.16 1.02
CA HIS A 279 -12.46 -7.15 0.85
C HIS A 279 -12.95 -8.19 -0.18
N PRO A 280 -12.77 -7.96 -1.49
CA PRO A 280 -13.42 -8.79 -2.50
C PRO A 280 -12.95 -10.24 -2.44
N SER A 281 -13.81 -11.18 -2.82
CA SER A 281 -13.47 -12.61 -2.77
C SER A 281 -12.26 -12.94 -3.62
N PHE A 282 -11.55 -14.01 -3.24
CA PHE A 282 -10.36 -14.48 -3.95
C PHE A 282 -10.58 -14.67 -5.47
N GLY A 283 -11.80 -15.05 -5.85
CA GLY A 283 -12.20 -15.28 -7.25
C GLY A 283 -12.76 -14.06 -7.98
N SER A 284 -12.87 -12.89 -7.35
CA SER A 284 -13.52 -11.70 -7.93
C SER A 284 -12.55 -10.75 -8.65
N PHE A 285 -11.24 -10.83 -8.37
CA PHE A 285 -10.23 -9.87 -8.87
C PHE A 285 -10.17 -9.71 -10.40
N LEU A 286 -10.55 -10.74 -11.17
CA LEU A 286 -10.73 -10.70 -12.64
C LEU A 286 -12.17 -10.90 -13.10
N ASN A 287 -13.14 -10.99 -12.18
CA ASN A 287 -14.55 -11.19 -12.48
C ASN A 287 -15.35 -9.95 -12.06
N LYS A 288 -15.41 -8.96 -12.96
CA LYS A 288 -16.10 -7.68 -12.73
C LYS A 288 -17.57 -7.84 -12.32
N PRO A 289 -18.40 -8.72 -12.93
CA PRO A 289 -19.77 -8.95 -12.46
C PRO A 289 -19.85 -9.42 -11.00
N LYS A 290 -18.96 -10.34 -10.60
CA LYS A 290 -18.90 -10.84 -9.22
C LYS A 290 -18.46 -9.74 -8.26
N LEU A 291 -17.39 -9.01 -8.59
CA LEU A 291 -16.91 -7.87 -7.81
C LEU A 291 -18.00 -6.81 -7.61
N ARG A 292 -18.72 -6.44 -8.68
CA ARG A 292 -19.86 -5.51 -8.64
C ARG A 292 -20.93 -5.99 -7.67
N SER A 293 -21.29 -7.27 -7.73
CA SER A 293 -22.29 -7.85 -6.82
C SER A 293 -21.85 -7.77 -5.35
N GLU A 294 -20.59 -8.06 -5.06
CA GLU A 294 -20.03 -8.00 -3.70
C GLU A 294 -20.03 -6.56 -3.16
N ILE A 295 -19.56 -5.59 -3.96
CA ILE A 295 -19.56 -4.16 -3.65
C ILE A 295 -20.98 -3.66 -3.39
N HIS A 296 -21.91 -3.89 -4.31
CA HIS A 296 -23.31 -3.46 -4.16
C HIS A 296 -23.99 -4.09 -2.96
N SER A 297 -23.69 -5.36 -2.66
CA SER A 297 -24.29 -6.04 -1.52
C SER A 297 -23.82 -5.45 -0.19
N LEU A 298 -22.53 -5.09 -0.08
CA LEU A 298 -21.99 -4.40 1.09
C LEU A 298 -22.53 -2.98 1.21
N ALA A 299 -22.57 -2.23 0.10
CA ALA A 299 -23.17 -0.89 0.03
C ALA A 299 -24.62 -0.89 0.53
N ALA A 300 -25.42 -1.88 0.13
CA ALA A 300 -26.81 -2.05 0.57
C ALA A 300 -26.96 -2.37 2.06
N VAL A 301 -25.96 -2.98 2.71
CA VAL A 301 -25.98 -3.21 4.18
C VAL A 301 -25.81 -1.88 4.91
N LEU A 302 -24.92 -1.03 4.41
CA LEU A 302 -24.50 0.21 5.05
C LEU A 302 -25.28 1.45 4.62
N ASN A 303 -26.11 1.31 3.57
CA ASN A 303 -26.84 2.39 2.91
C ASN A 303 -25.92 3.57 2.55
N ARG A 304 -24.74 3.26 2.01
CA ARG A 304 -23.71 4.21 1.56
C ARG A 304 -22.86 3.58 0.46
N GLU A 305 -22.23 4.40 -0.35
CA GLU A 305 -21.27 3.94 -1.35
C GLU A 305 -20.03 3.33 -0.69
N ILE A 306 -19.44 2.34 -1.36
CA ILE A 306 -18.17 1.74 -0.97
C ILE A 306 -17.12 2.21 -1.96
N THR A 307 -16.15 2.97 -1.48
CA THR A 307 -15.11 3.57 -2.32
C THR A 307 -13.71 3.03 -2.01
N LYS A 308 -13.58 2.13 -1.03
CA LYS A 308 -12.30 1.57 -0.58
C LYS A 308 -12.25 0.08 -0.81
N SER A 309 -11.11 -0.40 -1.29
CA SER A 309 -10.89 -1.83 -1.58
C SER A 309 -9.55 -2.32 -1.02
N ARG A 310 -9.53 -3.60 -0.63
CA ARG A 310 -8.32 -4.40 -0.47
C ARG A 310 -8.56 -5.80 -0.99
N GLN A 311 -7.75 -6.29 -1.91
CA GLN A 311 -7.94 -7.64 -2.47
C GLN A 311 -7.59 -8.73 -1.45
N HIS A 312 -8.46 -9.74 -1.33
CA HIS A 312 -8.18 -10.94 -0.54
C HIS A 312 -6.89 -11.62 -1.03
N PHE A 313 -6.04 -12.03 -0.09
CA PHE A 313 -4.67 -12.52 -0.35
C PHE A 313 -3.71 -11.50 -0.99
N LEU A 314 -4.04 -10.20 -0.99
CA LEU A 314 -3.29 -9.18 -1.74
C LEU A 314 -3.16 -9.53 -3.24
N ARG A 315 -4.18 -10.20 -3.78
CA ARG A 315 -4.17 -10.70 -5.15
C ARG A 315 -4.44 -9.58 -6.14
N LEU A 316 -3.37 -9.02 -6.67
CA LEU A 316 -3.39 -7.90 -7.60
C LEU A 316 -2.81 -8.30 -8.95
N SER A 317 -3.57 -8.07 -10.03
CA SER A 317 -3.10 -8.21 -11.41
C SER A 317 -3.22 -6.86 -12.11
N LEU A 318 -2.09 -6.26 -12.44
CA LEU A 318 -2.06 -4.98 -13.13
C LEU A 318 -2.16 -5.19 -14.66
N PRO A 319 -2.86 -4.29 -15.37
CA PRO A 319 -3.74 -3.24 -14.83
C PRO A 319 -5.17 -3.72 -14.53
N ALA A 320 -5.53 -4.95 -14.92
CA ALA A 320 -6.89 -5.46 -14.97
C ALA A 320 -7.70 -5.31 -13.66
N THR A 321 -7.09 -5.63 -12.51
CA THR A 321 -7.77 -5.47 -11.21
C THR A 321 -8.12 -4.01 -10.94
N TYR A 322 -7.22 -3.08 -11.22
CA TYR A 322 -7.45 -1.65 -10.99
C TYR A 322 -8.44 -1.04 -11.98
N HIS A 323 -8.46 -1.49 -13.24
CA HIS A 323 -9.53 -1.14 -14.17
C HIS A 323 -10.91 -1.53 -13.62
N HIS A 324 -11.04 -2.76 -13.11
CA HIS A 324 -12.30 -3.20 -12.52
C HIS A 324 -12.71 -2.39 -11.29
N LEU A 325 -11.75 -1.97 -10.46
CA LEU A 325 -12.02 -1.11 -9.31
C LEU A 325 -12.51 0.28 -9.75
N ILE A 326 -11.80 0.90 -10.70
CA ILE A 326 -12.17 2.22 -11.26
C ILE A 326 -13.56 2.19 -11.89
N ASP A 327 -13.85 1.16 -12.68
CA ASP A 327 -15.15 0.97 -13.33
C ASP A 327 -16.34 0.74 -12.36
N LEU A 328 -16.04 0.54 -11.08
CA LEU A 328 -17.00 0.34 -10.00
C LEU A 328 -16.88 1.42 -8.92
N ASP A 329 -16.33 2.58 -9.30
CA ASP A 329 -16.25 3.79 -8.48
C ASP A 329 -15.46 3.63 -7.17
N ILE A 330 -14.54 2.66 -7.12
CA ILE A 330 -13.54 2.57 -6.06
C ILE A 330 -12.49 3.66 -6.30
N THR A 331 -12.27 4.50 -5.29
CA THR A 331 -11.32 5.62 -5.32
C THR A 331 -10.04 5.32 -4.58
N ASP A 332 -10.04 4.37 -3.64
CA ASP A 332 -8.86 4.04 -2.84
C ASP A 332 -8.60 2.52 -2.78
N ASP A 333 -7.42 2.10 -3.18
CA ASP A 333 -6.95 0.72 -3.01
C ASP A 333 -5.83 0.63 -1.96
N TYR A 334 -5.95 -0.38 -1.10
CA TYR A 334 -5.00 -0.67 -0.04
C TYR A 334 -4.36 -2.06 -0.23
N THR A 335 -4.15 -2.49 -1.48
CA THR A 335 -3.64 -3.84 -1.79
C THR A 335 -2.13 -3.85 -2.03
N MET A 336 -1.53 -2.70 -2.36
CA MET A 336 -0.13 -2.57 -2.81
C MET A 336 0.90 -2.86 -1.69
N GLY A 337 1.12 -4.14 -1.41
CA GLY A 337 2.16 -4.68 -0.54
C GLY A 337 2.62 -6.06 -1.00
N TYR A 338 3.67 -6.59 -0.39
CA TYR A 338 4.07 -7.98 -0.59
C TYR A 338 3.48 -8.85 0.52
N ALA A 339 3.02 -10.04 0.17
CA ALA A 339 2.54 -10.99 1.18
C ALA A 339 3.69 -11.64 1.95
N SER A 340 4.82 -11.91 1.28
CA SER A 340 5.94 -12.66 1.83
C SER A 340 7.02 -11.82 2.52
N GLN A 341 7.01 -10.50 2.32
CA GLN A 341 8.05 -9.59 2.83
C GLN A 341 7.42 -8.27 3.30
N PRO A 342 7.86 -7.71 4.44
CA PRO A 342 7.45 -6.38 4.85
C PRO A 342 8.29 -5.31 4.14
N GLY A 343 7.73 -4.13 3.92
CA GLY A 343 8.39 -3.04 3.21
C GLY A 343 7.52 -2.35 2.18
N PHE A 344 8.14 -1.61 1.28
CA PHE A 344 7.49 -0.70 0.33
C PHE A 344 7.49 -1.32 -1.07
N ARG A 345 6.40 -2.00 -1.46
CA ARG A 345 6.29 -2.62 -2.80
C ARG A 345 6.54 -1.63 -3.94
N ALA A 346 5.99 -0.42 -3.84
CA ALA A 346 6.19 0.65 -4.81
C ALA A 346 7.37 1.59 -4.46
N GLY A 347 8.20 1.24 -3.47
CA GLY A 347 9.33 2.07 -3.04
C GLY A 347 8.96 3.43 -2.46
N ILE A 348 7.71 3.61 -2.00
CA ILE A 348 7.16 4.89 -1.54
C ILE A 348 6.28 4.67 -0.30
N ALA A 349 6.33 5.61 0.64
CA ALA A 349 5.53 5.63 1.88
C ALA A 349 4.36 6.63 1.83
N THR A 350 4.18 7.34 0.72
CA THR A 350 3.08 8.27 0.48
C THR A 350 2.12 7.63 -0.50
N SER A 351 0.82 7.84 -0.33
CA SER A 351 -0.15 7.40 -1.32
C SER A 351 0.08 8.12 -2.65
N PHE A 352 -0.24 7.46 -3.76
CA PHE A 352 -0.05 8.00 -5.10
C PHE A 352 -1.16 7.53 -6.05
N PRO A 353 -1.48 8.28 -7.12
CA PRO A 353 -2.47 7.86 -8.10
C PRO A 353 -1.94 6.68 -8.91
N PHE A 354 -2.77 5.69 -9.22
CA PHE A 354 -2.40 4.63 -10.13
C PHE A 354 -2.13 5.20 -11.54
N TYR A 355 -0.94 4.93 -12.06
CA TYR A 355 -0.61 5.19 -13.46
C TYR A 355 -0.85 3.94 -14.29
N ASP A 356 -1.80 4.04 -15.21
CA ASP A 356 -2.14 2.99 -16.16
C ASP A 356 -1.13 3.01 -17.31
N LEU A 357 -0.19 2.07 -17.31
CA LEU A 357 0.84 1.99 -18.35
C LEU A 357 0.27 1.54 -19.70
N ASP A 358 -0.80 0.72 -19.70
CA ASP A 358 -1.42 0.22 -20.94
C ASP A 358 -2.09 1.36 -21.70
N HIS A 359 -2.79 2.25 -20.99
CA HIS A 359 -3.41 3.45 -21.57
C HIS A 359 -2.51 4.71 -21.52
N ASP A 360 -1.30 4.61 -20.95
CA ASP A 360 -0.33 5.69 -20.72
C ASP A 360 -0.96 6.94 -20.09
N LEU A 361 -1.72 6.79 -18.99
CA LEU A 361 -2.39 7.90 -18.33
C LEU A 361 -2.48 7.74 -16.79
N PRO A 362 -2.46 8.85 -16.03
CA PRO A 362 -2.79 8.81 -14.62
C PRO A 362 -4.30 8.60 -14.43
N THR A 363 -4.67 7.86 -13.39
CA THR A 363 -6.06 7.62 -13.01
C THR A 363 -6.41 8.32 -11.68
N ASN A 364 -7.69 8.32 -11.31
CA ASN A 364 -8.16 8.83 -10.02
C ASN A 364 -8.13 7.77 -8.90
N LEU A 365 -7.69 6.54 -9.18
CA LEU A 365 -7.56 5.50 -8.16
C LEU A 365 -6.31 5.76 -7.33
N GLU A 366 -6.51 6.07 -6.07
CA GLU A 366 -5.45 6.36 -5.11
C GLU A 366 -4.93 5.08 -4.47
N ILE A 367 -3.63 4.82 -4.60
CA ILE A 367 -2.95 3.65 -4.06
C ILE A 367 -2.36 3.98 -2.69
N HIS A 368 -2.73 3.21 -1.68
CA HIS A 368 -2.23 3.31 -0.31
C HIS A 368 -1.34 2.08 -0.01
N PRO A 369 -0.01 2.21 -0.09
CA PRO A 369 0.90 1.08 0.12
C PRO A 369 0.74 0.47 1.51
N ILE A 370 0.81 -0.86 1.58
CA ILE A 370 0.92 -1.58 2.85
C ILE A 370 2.41 -1.75 3.18
N THR A 371 2.78 -1.44 4.42
CA THR A 371 4.17 -1.59 4.88
C THR A 371 4.39 -2.88 5.67
N LEU A 372 3.39 -3.29 6.45
CA LEU A 372 3.51 -4.40 7.42
C LEU A 372 2.21 -5.20 7.46
N MET A 373 2.30 -6.53 7.51
CA MET A 373 1.17 -7.43 7.70
C MET A 373 1.49 -8.49 8.74
N ASP A 374 0.55 -8.77 9.63
CA ASP A 374 0.65 -9.82 10.66
C ASP A 374 0.99 -11.21 10.10
N GLY A 375 0.31 -11.63 9.04
CA GLY A 375 0.56 -12.88 8.34
C GLY A 375 1.98 -12.94 7.75
N THR A 376 2.53 -11.82 7.28
CA THR A 376 3.93 -11.78 6.81
C THR A 376 4.89 -12.10 7.94
N LEU A 377 4.73 -11.43 9.08
CA LEU A 377 5.60 -11.60 10.24
C LEU A 377 5.54 -13.02 10.80
N ARG A 378 4.34 -13.60 10.92
CA ARG A 378 4.18 -14.95 11.47
C ARG A 378 4.29 -16.08 10.46
N ASP A 379 3.47 -16.06 9.41
CA ASP A 379 3.29 -17.24 8.55
C ASP A 379 4.37 -17.36 7.49
N TYR A 380 4.84 -16.23 6.95
CA TYR A 380 5.87 -16.23 5.91
C TYR A 380 7.27 -16.21 6.52
N LEU A 381 7.51 -15.34 7.52
CA LEU A 381 8.83 -15.17 8.12
C LEU A 381 9.05 -15.95 9.42
N ALA A 382 7.97 -16.44 10.06
CA ALA A 382 8.05 -17.16 11.34
C ALA A 382 8.87 -16.42 12.41
N LEU A 383 8.71 -15.10 12.48
CA LEU A 383 9.43 -14.27 13.44
C LEU A 383 8.93 -14.51 14.87
N ASP A 384 9.88 -14.49 15.80
CA ASP A 384 9.58 -14.35 17.22
C ASP A 384 9.13 -12.91 17.54
N HIS A 385 8.63 -12.71 18.76
CA HIS A 385 8.07 -11.43 19.22
C HIS A 385 9.07 -10.28 19.07
N GLU A 386 10.32 -10.50 19.48
CA GLU A 386 11.37 -9.47 19.46
C GLU A 386 11.71 -9.03 18.03
N LYS A 387 11.94 -9.98 17.11
CA LYS A 387 12.23 -9.66 15.70
C LYS A 387 11.04 -9.03 14.99
N ALA A 388 9.82 -9.44 15.33
CA ALA A 388 8.61 -8.83 14.79
C ALA A 388 8.50 -7.35 15.21
N LEU A 389 8.75 -7.03 16.49
CA LEU A 389 8.82 -5.64 16.97
C LEU A 389 9.96 -4.86 16.30
N GLN A 390 11.16 -5.44 16.23
CA GLN A 390 12.31 -4.78 15.61
C GLN A 390 11.99 -4.40 14.16
N THR A 391 11.40 -5.32 13.39
CA THR A 391 10.98 -5.12 12.00
C THR A 391 9.94 -4.01 11.90
N ALA A 392 8.88 -4.06 12.73
CA ALA A 392 7.82 -3.06 12.73
C ALA A 392 8.34 -1.66 13.11
N PHE A 393 9.18 -1.58 14.15
CA PHE A 393 9.75 -0.31 14.61
C PHE A 393 10.71 0.29 13.60
N GLN A 394 11.52 -0.55 12.93
CA GLN A 394 12.39 -0.08 11.86
C GLN A 394 11.57 0.54 10.74
N LEU A 395 10.56 -0.16 10.21
CA LEU A 395 9.71 0.35 9.15
C LEU A 395 8.97 1.61 9.56
N CYS A 396 8.45 1.67 10.78
CA CYS A 396 7.82 2.87 11.32
C CYS A 396 8.80 4.06 11.35
N ARG A 397 10.07 3.85 11.76
CA ARG A 397 11.11 4.89 11.72
C ARG A 397 11.37 5.38 10.30
N GLU A 398 11.49 4.49 9.33
CA GLU A 398 11.69 4.87 7.91
C GLU A 398 10.54 5.76 7.41
N VAL A 399 9.29 5.44 7.77
CA VAL A 399 8.13 6.26 7.42
C VAL A 399 8.11 7.60 8.16
N LYS A 400 8.43 7.60 9.46
CA LYS A 400 8.54 8.83 10.27
C LYS A 400 9.61 9.76 9.71
N GLU A 401 10.76 9.19 9.36
CA GLU A 401 11.87 9.92 8.75
C GLU A 401 11.37 10.65 7.53
N VAL A 402 10.68 9.98 6.58
CA VAL A 402 10.22 10.61 5.33
C VAL A 402 8.93 11.41 5.41
N GLY A 403 8.17 11.31 6.51
CA GLY A 403 6.86 11.94 6.64
C GLY A 403 5.81 11.28 5.75
N GLY A 404 5.66 9.95 5.83
CA GLY A 404 4.69 9.17 5.06
C GLY A 404 3.54 8.60 5.90
N THR A 405 2.83 7.62 5.36
CA THR A 405 1.80 6.85 6.08
C THR A 405 2.30 5.45 6.38
N PHE A 406 2.34 5.09 7.67
CA PHE A 406 2.67 3.75 8.11
C PHE A 406 1.39 2.91 8.13
N THR A 407 1.10 2.24 7.02
CA THR A 407 -0.10 1.42 6.86
C THR A 407 0.19 -0.01 7.27
N THR A 408 -0.58 -0.53 8.24
CA THR A 408 -0.42 -1.90 8.75
C THR A 408 -1.69 -2.70 8.56
N LEU A 409 -1.54 -3.97 8.16
CA LEU A 409 -2.64 -4.92 7.91
C LEU A 409 -2.68 -5.95 9.03
N TRP A 410 -3.85 -6.03 9.67
CA TRP A 410 -4.12 -6.97 10.75
C TRP A 410 -5.42 -7.72 10.49
N HIS A 411 -5.56 -8.93 11.01
CA HIS A 411 -6.82 -9.67 10.98
C HIS A 411 -7.44 -9.66 12.38
N ASN A 412 -8.76 -9.71 12.48
CA ASN A 412 -9.43 -9.77 13.79
C ASN A 412 -9.01 -11.01 14.59
N GLU A 413 -8.73 -12.13 13.92
CA GLU A 413 -8.20 -13.33 14.56
C GLU A 413 -6.83 -13.14 15.17
N THR A 414 -6.01 -12.20 14.69
CA THR A 414 -4.70 -11.89 15.26
C THR A 414 -4.77 -11.41 16.69
N LEU A 415 -5.88 -10.76 17.03
CA LEU A 415 -6.14 -10.23 18.35
C LEU A 415 -6.89 -11.22 19.25
N SER A 416 -6.95 -12.50 18.87
CA SER A 416 -7.62 -13.52 19.66
C SER A 416 -6.81 -14.01 20.85
N ASN A 417 -5.49 -13.82 20.82
CA ASN A 417 -4.53 -14.42 21.76
C ASN A 417 -4.65 -15.97 21.87
N GLU A 418 -5.08 -16.63 20.79
CA GLU A 418 -5.42 -18.05 20.77
C GLU A 418 -4.70 -18.78 19.65
N LYS A 419 -4.50 -20.10 19.81
CA LYS A 419 -3.80 -20.95 18.84
C LYS A 419 -2.44 -20.35 18.42
N ARG A 420 -2.30 -20.04 17.13
CA ARG A 420 -1.10 -19.45 16.49
C ARG A 420 -0.91 -17.96 16.77
N TRP A 421 -1.85 -17.31 17.45
CA TRP A 421 -1.85 -15.86 17.74
C TRP A 421 -1.56 -15.56 19.21
N LYS A 422 -1.06 -16.52 19.99
CA LYS A 422 -0.65 -16.27 21.38
C LYS A 422 0.47 -15.24 21.46
N GLY A 423 0.31 -14.21 22.29
CA GLY A 423 1.24 -13.09 22.45
C GLY A 423 1.09 -11.96 21.43
N TRP A 424 0.19 -12.11 20.45
CA TRP A 424 0.06 -11.14 19.34
C TRP A 424 -0.78 -9.92 19.69
N VAL A 425 -1.59 -9.99 20.74
CA VAL A 425 -2.30 -8.80 21.26
C VAL A 425 -1.29 -7.82 21.83
N GLU A 426 -0.35 -8.33 22.63
CA GLU A 426 0.73 -7.57 23.23
C GLU A 426 1.64 -6.98 22.14
N LEU A 427 2.08 -7.82 21.18
CA LEU A 427 2.86 -7.37 20.02
C LEU A 427 2.17 -6.21 19.29
N TYR A 428 0.88 -6.38 18.98
CA TYR A 428 0.10 -5.37 18.26
C TYR A 428 0.01 -4.06 19.03
N GLU A 429 -0.27 -4.12 20.33
CA GLU A 429 -0.38 -2.94 21.17
C GLU A 429 0.97 -2.21 21.30
N GLU A 430 2.08 -2.93 21.40
CA GLU A 430 3.43 -2.34 21.40
C GLU A 430 3.75 -1.61 20.09
N ILE A 431 3.35 -2.19 18.94
CA ILE A 431 3.48 -1.55 17.63
C ILE A 431 2.62 -0.28 17.55
N ILE A 432 1.36 -0.34 17.98
CA ILE A 432 0.48 0.83 18.02
C ILE A 432 1.10 1.94 18.88
N ARG A 433 1.57 1.59 20.08
CA ARG A 433 2.17 2.55 21.01
C ARG A 433 3.35 3.26 20.35
N PHE A 434 4.31 2.50 19.80
CA PHE A 434 5.46 3.08 19.09
C PHE A 434 5.07 3.91 17.86
N ALA A 435 4.04 3.48 17.12
CA ALA A 435 3.57 4.16 15.92
C ALA A 435 2.77 5.43 16.21
N THR A 436 2.14 5.53 17.39
CA THR A 436 1.34 6.70 17.81
C THR A 436 2.11 7.68 18.68
N GLU A 437 3.22 7.24 19.27
CA GLU A 437 4.20 8.15 19.87
C GLU A 437 4.69 9.14 18.81
N THR A 438 4.34 10.41 18.99
CA THR A 438 5.04 11.50 18.32
C THR A 438 6.49 11.41 18.74
N ASN A 439 7.40 11.15 17.80
CA ASN A 439 8.81 11.41 18.07
C ASN A 439 8.87 12.88 18.50
N VAL A 440 9.23 13.11 19.76
CA VAL A 440 9.80 14.39 20.19
C VAL A 440 11.08 14.48 19.37
N SER A 441 10.99 15.25 18.27
CA SER A 441 12.14 15.61 17.45
C SER A 441 13.13 16.42 18.27
#